data_AF-L8HYJ8-F1
#
_entry.id   AF-L8HYJ8-F1
#
_cell.length_a   1.000
_cell.length_b   1.000
_cell.length_c   1.000
_cell.angle_alpha   90.00
_cell.angle_beta   90.00
_cell.angle_gamma   90.00
#
_symmetry.space_group_name_H-M   'P 1'
#
loop_
_entity.id
_entity.type
_entity.pdbx_description
1 polymer ?
#
loop_
_entity_poly.entity_id
_entity_poly.type
_entity_poly.pdbx_seq_one_letter_code
_entity_poly.pdbx_strand_id
1 'polypeptide(L)'
;MASYEEVSVSGYEEFMQVVEQHSDKTIFAYFSGSKDAEGKSWCPDCVQAEPVVREGLKHVGEGCVFIYCQVGEKPYWKDPNNDFRKNLKLTAVPTLLKYGTPQKLVESECLQANLVEMLFSED
;
A
#
# COMPACT_ATOMS: atom_id res chain seq x y z
N MET A 1 3.18 22.28 -0.96
CA MET A 1 3.32 20.86 -0.56
C MET A 1 2.21 20.16 -1.30
N ALA A 2 2.52 19.12 -2.06
CA ALA A 2 1.48 18.37 -2.73
C ALA A 2 0.48 17.86 -1.69
N SER A 3 -0.81 18.06 -1.95
CA SER A 3 -1.87 17.58 -1.08
C SER A 3 -2.37 16.24 -1.60
N TYR A 4 -2.25 15.21 -0.76
CA TYR A 4 -2.85 13.90 -0.98
C TYR A 4 -3.87 13.63 0.12
N GLU A 5 -4.84 12.79 -0.21
CA GLU A 5 -5.79 12.25 0.75
C GLU A 5 -5.26 10.91 1.27
N GLU A 6 -5.10 10.76 2.59
CA GLU A 6 -4.71 9.48 3.21
C GLU A 6 -5.94 8.78 3.78
N VAL A 7 -6.13 7.51 3.41
CA VAL A 7 -7.18 6.65 3.93
C VAL A 7 -6.57 5.36 4.46
N SER A 8 -6.89 5.01 5.70
CA SER A 8 -6.46 3.74 6.31
C SER A 8 -7.62 2.76 6.34
N VAL A 9 -7.40 1.54 5.86
CA VAL A 9 -8.40 0.46 5.77
C VAL A 9 -7.86 -0.87 6.28
N SER A 10 -8.75 -1.79 6.63
CA SER A 10 -8.43 -3.16 6.99
C SER A 10 -9.24 -4.17 6.17
N GLY A 11 -8.53 -5.04 5.47
CA GLY A 11 -9.16 -6.08 4.64
C GLY A 11 -9.52 -5.61 3.23
N TYR A 12 -9.88 -6.60 2.40
CA TYR A 12 -10.07 -6.41 0.97
C TYR A 12 -11.35 -5.63 0.64
N GLU A 13 -12.43 -5.87 1.38
CA GLU A 13 -13.72 -5.22 1.15
C GLU A 13 -13.64 -3.71 1.37
N GLU A 14 -13.10 -3.27 2.51
CA GLU A 14 -12.90 -1.84 2.79
C GLU A 14 -11.96 -1.18 1.77
N PHE A 15 -10.90 -1.89 1.36
CA PHE A 15 -10.01 -1.43 0.30
C PHE A 15 -10.77 -1.16 -1.01
N MET A 16 -11.60 -2.10 -1.44
CA MET A 16 -12.37 -1.94 -2.68
C MET A 16 -13.41 -0.83 -2.59
N GLN A 17 -14.06 -0.64 -1.42
CA GLN A 17 -14.99 0.47 -1.19
C GLN A 17 -14.29 1.83 -1.34
N VAL A 18 -13.11 2.00 -0.75
CA VAL A 18 -12.33 3.25 -0.87
C VAL A 18 -11.86 3.48 -2.30
N VAL A 19 -11.43 2.41 -2.99
CA VAL A 19 -11.07 2.49 -4.41
C VAL A 19 -12.25 2.97 -5.26
N GLU A 20 -13.45 2.44 -5.03
CA GLU A 20 -14.65 2.83 -5.78
C GLU A 20 -15.03 4.30 -5.53
N GLN A 21 -14.93 4.75 -4.29
CA GLN A 21 -15.18 6.15 -3.89
C GLN A 21 -14.21 7.16 -4.51
N HIS A 22 -13.02 6.71 -4.93
CA HIS A 22 -11.96 7.54 -5.49
C HIS A 22 -11.59 7.13 -6.92
N SER A 23 -12.52 6.51 -7.64
CA SER A 23 -12.29 5.96 -8.99
C SER A 23 -11.90 7.00 -10.05
N ASP A 24 -12.10 8.29 -9.77
CA ASP A 24 -11.71 9.44 -10.60
C ASP A 24 -10.31 10.00 -10.28
N LYS A 25 -9.62 9.48 -9.26
CA LYS A 25 -8.31 9.94 -8.80
C LYS A 25 -7.22 8.90 -9.01
N THR A 26 -5.96 9.35 -9.04
CA THR A 26 -4.80 8.44 -8.94
C THR A 26 -4.73 7.88 -7.53
N ILE A 27 -4.67 6.55 -7.42
CA ILE A 27 -4.62 5.84 -6.14
C ILE A 27 -3.27 5.12 -5.99
N PHE A 28 -2.58 5.38 -4.89
CA PHE A 28 -1.44 4.61 -4.44
C PHE A 28 -1.85 3.77 -3.22
N ALA A 29 -1.71 2.46 -3.32
CA ALA A 29 -2.08 1.53 -2.26
C ALA A 29 -0.83 0.89 -1.64
N TYR A 30 -0.67 1.04 -0.33
CA TYR A 30 0.36 0.37 0.44
C TYR A 30 -0.25 -0.78 1.24
N PHE A 31 0.08 -2.01 0.85
CA PHE A 31 -0.38 -3.23 1.51
C PHE A 31 0.63 -3.67 2.56
N SER A 32 0.18 -3.71 3.81
CA SER A 32 1.01 -4.02 4.97
C SER A 32 0.35 -5.11 5.82
N GLY A 33 1.15 -5.89 6.56
CA GLY A 33 0.62 -6.82 7.56
C GLY A 33 -0.14 -6.04 8.65
N SER A 34 -1.24 -6.61 9.16
CA SER A 34 -1.98 -6.00 10.28
C SER A 34 -1.09 -5.67 11.47
N LYS A 35 -1.43 -4.56 12.14
CA LYS A 35 -0.79 -4.10 13.37
C LYS A 35 -1.51 -4.70 14.59
N ASP A 36 -0.73 -5.14 15.57
CA ASP A 36 -1.25 -5.55 16.88
C ASP A 36 -1.72 -4.34 17.72
N ALA A 37 -2.15 -4.58 18.95
CA ALA A 37 -2.59 -3.53 19.87
C ALA A 37 -1.49 -2.51 20.24
N GLU A 38 -0.21 -2.87 20.05
CA GLU A 38 0.94 -1.98 20.24
C GLU A 38 1.28 -1.20 18.95
N GLY A 39 0.52 -1.39 17.87
CA GLY A 39 0.77 -0.76 16.58
C GLY A 39 1.88 -1.41 15.77
N LYS A 40 2.35 -2.61 16.14
CA LYS A 40 3.44 -3.31 15.44
C LYS A 40 2.88 -4.32 14.46
N SER A 41 3.36 -4.25 13.22
CA SER A 41 3.03 -5.26 12.21
C SER A 41 3.74 -6.58 12.51
N TRP A 42 3.07 -7.71 12.25
CA TRP A 42 3.70 -9.02 12.30
C TRP A 42 4.79 -9.22 11.22
N CYS A 43 4.86 -8.31 10.24
CA CYS A 43 5.84 -8.30 9.16
C CYS A 43 6.97 -7.30 9.44
N PRO A 44 8.21 -7.76 9.70
CA PRO A 44 9.36 -6.87 9.94
C PRO A 44 9.64 -5.92 8.78
N ASP A 45 9.52 -6.40 7.54
CA ASP A 45 9.78 -5.60 6.34
C ASP A 45 8.75 -4.47 6.20
N CYS A 46 7.49 -4.69 6.60
CA CYS A 46 6.48 -3.64 6.64
C CYS A 46 6.85 -2.55 7.66
N VAL A 47 7.35 -2.93 8.85
CA VAL A 47 7.80 -1.97 9.88
C VAL A 47 8.97 -1.13 9.38
N GLN A 48 9.91 -1.73 8.65
CA GLN A 48 11.06 -1.02 8.11
C GLN A 48 10.72 -0.15 6.89
N ALA A 49 9.80 -0.59 6.04
CA ALA A 49 9.45 0.10 4.80
C ALA A 49 8.44 1.25 5.00
N GLU A 50 7.53 1.16 5.97
CA GLU A 50 6.54 2.20 6.24
C GLU A 50 7.15 3.62 6.35
N PRO A 51 8.23 3.89 7.12
CA PRO A 51 8.80 5.22 7.16
C PRO A 51 9.39 5.68 5.82
N VAL A 52 9.95 4.77 5.01
CA VAL A 52 10.49 5.10 3.69
C VAL A 52 9.37 5.48 2.72
N VAL A 53 8.29 4.69 2.69
CA VAL A 53 7.10 4.97 1.88
C VAL A 53 6.46 6.29 2.27
N ARG A 54 6.30 6.54 3.58
CA ARG A 54 5.73 7.79 4.09
C ARG A 54 6.60 9.01 3.77
N GLU A 55 7.92 8.87 3.78
CA GLU A 55 8.82 9.94 3.37
C GLU A 55 8.65 10.25 1.87
N GLY A 56 8.53 9.21 1.04
CA GLY A 56 8.32 9.36 -0.40
C GLY A 56 7.02 10.07 -0.78
N LEU A 57 5.97 10.01 0.05
CA LEU A 57 4.72 10.75 -0.17
C LEU A 57 4.91 12.26 -0.27
N LYS A 58 6.04 12.81 0.18
CA LYS A 58 6.39 14.22 -0.03
C LYS A 58 6.54 14.59 -1.52
N HIS A 59 6.74 13.61 -2.37
CA HIS A 59 6.96 13.74 -3.82
C HIS A 59 5.73 13.37 -4.66
N VAL A 60 4.63 12.98 -4.03
CA VAL A 60 3.41 12.59 -4.74
C VAL A 60 2.78 13.79 -5.47
N GLY A 61 2.13 13.53 -6.61
CA GLY A 61 1.32 14.55 -7.31
C GLY A 61 0.12 15.04 -6.48
N GLU A 62 -0.37 16.23 -6.79
CA GLU A 62 -1.58 16.78 -6.14
C GLU A 62 -2.84 16.00 -6.53
N GLY A 63 -3.79 15.89 -5.59
CA GLY A 63 -5.10 15.26 -5.85
C GLY A 63 -5.08 13.74 -5.88
N CYS A 64 -3.96 13.11 -5.52
CA CYS A 64 -3.84 11.66 -5.38
C CYS A 64 -4.43 11.16 -4.04
N VAL A 65 -4.76 9.88 -3.98
CA VAL A 65 -5.20 9.18 -2.77
C VAL A 65 -4.17 8.13 -2.39
N PHE A 66 -3.70 8.18 -1.15
CA PHE A 66 -2.86 7.16 -0.56
C PHE A 66 -3.69 6.27 0.37
N ILE A 67 -3.77 4.98 0.05
CA ILE A 67 -4.50 3.99 0.85
C ILE A 67 -3.49 3.14 1.64
N TYR A 68 -3.48 3.26 2.96
CA TYR A 68 -2.79 2.33 3.84
C TYR A 68 -3.72 1.14 4.12
N CYS A 69 -3.43 -0.02 3.52
CA CYS A 69 -4.26 -1.21 3.61
C CYS A 69 -3.61 -2.29 4.46
N GLN A 70 -4.24 -2.62 5.58
CA GLN A 70 -3.86 -3.77 6.39
C GLN A 70 -4.46 -5.05 5.78
N VAL A 71 -3.61 -5.95 5.31
CA VAL A 71 -4.06 -7.19 4.65
C VAL A 71 -4.65 -8.22 5.62
N GLY A 72 -4.58 -7.95 6.92
CA GLY A 72 -4.99 -8.86 7.99
C GLY A 72 -3.83 -9.65 8.58
N GLU A 73 -4.19 -10.66 9.37
CA GLU A 73 -3.25 -11.47 10.15
C GLU A 73 -2.38 -12.38 9.27
N LYS A 74 -1.19 -12.73 9.77
CA LYS A 74 -0.22 -13.59 9.09
C LYS A 74 -0.81 -14.91 8.54
N PRO A 75 -1.71 -15.64 9.25
CA PRO A 75 -2.32 -16.85 8.71
C PRO A 75 -3.19 -16.59 7.48
N TYR A 76 -3.99 -15.52 7.48
CA TYR A 76 -4.80 -15.12 6.34
C TYR A 76 -3.91 -14.75 5.13
N TRP A 77 -2.86 -13.97 5.36
CA TRP A 77 -1.91 -13.61 4.29
C TRP A 77 -1.22 -14.82 3.64
N LYS A 78 -0.95 -15.87 4.42
CA LYS A 78 -0.33 -17.11 3.93
C LYS A 78 -1.26 -17.96 3.07
N ASP A 79 -2.57 -17.81 3.19
CA ASP A 79 -3.52 -18.54 2.36
C ASP A 79 -3.42 -18.05 0.91
N PRO A 80 -3.02 -18.90 -0.07
CA PRO A 80 -2.97 -18.50 -1.47
C PRO A 80 -4.36 -18.11 -2.04
N ASN A 81 -5.44 -18.50 -1.37
CA ASN A 81 -6.81 -18.21 -1.77
C ASN A 81 -7.38 -16.93 -1.16
N ASN A 82 -6.60 -16.16 -0.39
CA ASN A 82 -7.08 -14.90 0.14
C ASN A 82 -7.38 -13.89 -0.99
N ASP A 83 -8.26 -12.93 -0.71
CA ASP A 83 -8.79 -12.03 -1.74
C ASP A 83 -7.73 -11.13 -2.38
N PHE A 84 -6.73 -10.70 -1.60
CA PHE A 84 -5.62 -9.90 -2.14
C PHE A 84 -4.79 -10.68 -3.16
N ARG A 85 -4.50 -11.95 -2.88
CA ARG A 85 -3.74 -12.81 -3.80
C ARG A 85 -4.54 -13.18 -5.03
N LYS A 86 -5.83 -13.51 -4.88
CA LYS A 86 -6.68 -13.92 -6.00
C LYS A 86 -7.05 -12.76 -6.91
N ASN A 87 -7.46 -11.64 -6.33
CA ASN A 87 -8.06 -10.53 -7.08
C ASN A 87 -7.02 -9.48 -7.49
N LEU A 88 -6.05 -9.16 -6.63
CA LEU A 88 -5.01 -8.16 -6.91
C LEU A 88 -3.66 -8.78 -7.29
N LYS A 89 -3.52 -10.11 -7.24
CA LYS A 89 -2.28 -10.84 -7.58
C LYS A 89 -1.07 -10.35 -6.78
N LEU A 90 -1.30 -9.94 -5.53
CA LEU A 90 -0.21 -9.58 -4.63
C LEU A 90 0.59 -10.82 -4.25
N THR A 91 1.90 -10.76 -4.37
CA THR A 91 2.79 -11.90 -4.12
C THR A 91 3.43 -11.82 -2.73
N ALA A 92 3.70 -10.61 -2.23
CA ALA A 92 4.34 -10.37 -0.94
C ALA A 92 3.81 -9.08 -0.28
N VAL A 93 4.12 -8.91 1.01
CA VAL A 93 3.98 -7.64 1.74
C VAL A 93 5.33 -7.29 2.37
N PRO A 94 5.71 -6.00 2.43
CA PRO A 94 4.96 -4.86 1.93
C PRO A 94 4.89 -4.83 0.39
N THR A 95 3.80 -4.29 -0.15
CA THR A 95 3.70 -3.92 -1.58
C THR A 95 3.15 -2.52 -1.70
N LEU A 96 3.82 -1.64 -2.45
CA LEU A 96 3.31 -0.34 -2.85
C LEU A 96 2.88 -0.42 -4.32
N LEU A 97 1.62 -0.10 -4.62
CA LEU A 97 1.01 -0.26 -5.94
C LEU A 97 0.40 1.07 -6.41
N LYS A 98 0.70 1.49 -7.64
CA LYS A 98 -0.11 2.51 -8.34
C LYS A 98 -1.31 1.80 -8.97
N TYR A 99 -2.47 1.90 -8.31
CA TYR A 99 -3.66 1.14 -8.65
C TYR A 99 -4.14 1.43 -10.08
N GLY A 100 -4.62 0.41 -10.78
CA GLY A 100 -4.99 0.50 -12.20
C GLY A 100 -3.82 0.41 -13.18
N THR A 101 -2.57 0.31 -12.69
CA THR A 101 -1.35 0.19 -13.51
C THR A 101 -0.55 -1.07 -13.13
N PRO A 102 0.41 -1.52 -13.95
CA PRO A 102 1.32 -2.59 -13.56
C PRO A 102 2.44 -2.15 -12.60
N GLN A 103 2.57 -0.85 -12.31
CA GLN A 103 3.67 -0.31 -11.52
C GLN A 103 3.50 -0.63 -10.04
N LYS A 104 4.48 -1.34 -9.47
CA LYS A 104 4.50 -1.70 -8.05
C LYS A 104 5.93 -1.88 -7.56
N LEU A 105 6.12 -1.68 -6.26
CA LEU A 105 7.32 -2.02 -5.52
C LEU A 105 6.97 -3.11 -4.49
N VAL A 106 7.79 -4.13 -4.37
CA VAL A 106 7.56 -5.30 -3.54
C VAL A 106 8.73 -5.50 -2.57
N GLU A 107 8.42 -5.77 -1.31
CA GLU A 107 9.38 -6.10 -0.25
C GLU A 107 10.55 -5.10 -0.15
N SER A 108 11.75 -5.51 -0.60
CA SER A 108 12.98 -4.71 -0.51
C SER A 108 12.94 -3.45 -1.37
N GLU A 109 12.14 -3.44 -2.44
CA GLU A 109 11.95 -2.26 -3.27
C GLU A 109 11.24 -1.13 -2.52
N CYS A 110 10.37 -1.47 -1.55
CA CYS A 110 9.72 -0.49 -0.68
C CYS A 110 10.69 0.17 0.32
N LEU A 111 11.90 -0.38 0.48
CA LEU A 111 12.98 0.21 1.30
C LEU A 111 13.89 1.14 0.49
N GLN A 112 13.76 1.16 -0.85
CA GLN A 112 14.59 1.99 -1.71
C GLN A 112 13.91 3.35 -1.93
N ALA A 113 14.34 4.37 -1.18
CA ALA A 113 13.76 5.72 -1.24
C ALA A 113 13.65 6.26 -2.68
N ASN A 114 14.69 6.06 -3.50
CA ASN A 114 14.69 6.48 -4.89
C ASN A 114 13.59 5.80 -5.74
N LEU A 115 13.30 4.51 -5.51
CA LEU A 115 12.24 3.81 -6.25
C LEU A 115 10.86 4.27 -5.79
N VAL A 116 10.70 4.47 -4.48
CA VAL A 116 9.46 4.98 -3.88
C VAL A 116 9.16 6.38 -4.42
N GLU A 117 10.14 7.28 -4.42
CA GLU A 117 10.01 8.63 -4.97
C GLU A 117 9.67 8.60 -6.46
N MET A 118 10.34 7.75 -7.25
CA MET A 118 10.04 7.59 -8.67
C MET A 118 8.59 7.14 -8.89
N LEU A 119 8.11 6.14 -8.14
CA LEU A 119 6.73 5.65 -8.28
C LEU A 119 5.71 6.75 -7.98
N PHE A 120 5.95 7.59 -6.95
CA PHE A 120 5.04 8.67 -6.59
C PHE A 120 5.11 9.88 -7.53
N SER A 121 6.22 10.08 -8.22
CA SER A 121 6.45 11.22 -9.12
C SER A 121 6.06 10.94 -10.57
N GLU A 122 5.80 9.68 -10.95
CA GLU A 122 5.37 9.32 -12.30
C GLU A 122 3.88 9.64 -12.51
N ASP A 123 3.60 10.55 -13.44
CA ASP A 123 2.24 10.84 -13.97
C ASP A 123 1.70 9.66 -14.81
#